data_AF-A0A6B4JIQ5-F1
#
_entry.id   AF-A0A6B4JIQ5-F1
#
_cell.length_a   1.000
_cell.length_b   1.000
_cell.length_c   1.000
_cell.angle_alpha   90.00
_cell.angle_beta   90.00
_cell.angle_gamma   90.00
#
_symmetry.space_group_name_H-M   'P 1'
#
loop_
_entity.id
_entity.type
_entity.pdbx_description
1 polymer ?
#
loop_
_entity_poly.entity_id
_entity_poly.type
_entity_poly.pdbx_seq_one_letter_code
_entity_poly.pdbx_strand_id
1 'polypeptide(L)'
;MKAKVDKELIKKLYLEGLKAPEIAKKLNFKKDTIKKCIQRNFNNLKYEHEIAVVQRCEVIKAVNYEANKFMGDSTFIKKNRSIYKTKSDGDIVINKEVAPVVTWDTPRRLVNENKTI
;
A
#
# COMPACT_ATOMS: atom_id res chain seq x y z
N MET A 1 8.74 -13.42 -28.36
CA MET A 1 9.25 -14.26 -27.24
C MET A 1 8.20 -14.31 -26.13
N LYS A 2 7.73 -15.49 -25.70
CA LYS A 2 6.85 -15.59 -24.52
C LYS A 2 7.67 -15.25 -23.28
N ALA A 3 7.33 -14.17 -22.57
CA ALA A 3 7.95 -13.84 -21.30
C ALA A 3 7.78 -15.03 -20.35
N LYS A 4 8.88 -15.73 -20.05
CA LYS A 4 8.88 -16.87 -19.14
C LYS A 4 8.71 -16.31 -17.73
N VAL A 5 7.66 -16.75 -17.05
CA VAL A 5 7.40 -16.36 -15.67
C VAL A 5 8.46 -17.00 -14.78
N ASP A 6 9.25 -16.17 -14.09
CA ASP A 6 10.20 -16.64 -13.10
C ASP A 6 9.45 -17.16 -11.86
N LYS A 7 9.49 -18.48 -11.68
CA LYS A 7 8.78 -19.16 -10.60
C LYS A 7 9.42 -18.92 -9.24
N GLU A 8 10.75 -18.82 -9.18
CA GLU A 8 11.46 -18.65 -7.90
C GLU A 8 11.21 -17.27 -7.33
N LEU A 9 11.20 -16.26 -8.19
CA LEU A 9 10.86 -14.90 -7.79
C LEU A 9 9.43 -14.80 -7.27
N ILE A 10 8.45 -15.45 -7.92
CA ILE A 10 7.07 -15.51 -7.42
C ILE A 10 7.00 -16.22 -6.09
N LYS A 11 7.72 -17.35 -5.92
CA LYS A 11 7.76 -18.09 -4.66
C LYS A 11 8.26 -17.19 -3.53
N LYS A 12 9.37 -16.49 -3.74
CA LYS A 12 9.95 -15.57 -2.73
C LYS A 12 8.96 -14.48 -2.33
N LEU A 13 8.36 -13.79 -3.31
CA LEU A 13 7.38 -12.74 -3.04
C LEU A 13 6.10 -13.29 -2.35
N TYR A 14 5.69 -14.50 -2.70
CA TYR A 14 4.55 -15.16 -2.05
C TYR A 14 4.86 -15.46 -0.57
N LEU A 15 6.06 -15.97 -0.27
CA LEU A 15 6.50 -16.19 1.11
C LEU A 15 6.77 -14.91 1.91
N GLU A 16 6.99 -13.77 1.24
CA GLU A 16 6.97 -12.43 1.86
C GLU A 16 5.55 -11.94 2.24
N GLY A 17 4.51 -12.74 1.98
CA GLY A 17 3.12 -12.38 2.28
C GLY A 17 2.48 -11.45 1.24
N LEU A 18 3.06 -11.31 0.04
CA LEU A 18 2.45 -10.53 -1.04
C LEU A 18 1.34 -11.33 -1.74
N LYS A 19 0.19 -10.68 -1.95
CA LYS A 19 -0.93 -11.30 -2.66
C LYS A 19 -0.69 -11.30 -4.18
N ALA A 20 -1.34 -12.21 -4.91
CA ALA A 20 -1.28 -12.28 -6.37
C ALA A 20 -1.40 -10.92 -7.13
N PRO A 21 -2.34 -10.00 -6.79
CA PRO A 21 -2.38 -8.68 -7.44
C PRO A 21 -1.17 -7.79 -7.13
N GLU A 22 -0.57 -7.92 -5.95
CA GLU A 22 0.61 -7.13 -5.55
C GLU A 22 1.86 -7.63 -6.29
N ILE A 23 2.04 -8.95 -6.34
CA ILE A 23 3.09 -9.62 -7.12
C ILE A 23 2.95 -9.25 -8.60
N ALA A 24 1.74 -9.29 -9.13
CA ALA A 24 1.45 -8.91 -10.51
C ALA A 24 1.87 -7.47 -10.82
N LYS A 25 1.56 -6.52 -9.93
CA LYS A 25 2.02 -5.12 -10.06
C LYS A 25 3.54 -5.01 -9.99
N LYS A 26 4.18 -5.70 -9.04
CA LYS A 26 5.64 -5.65 -8.82
C LYS A 26 6.43 -6.24 -10.01
N LEU A 27 5.90 -7.28 -10.63
CA LEU A 27 6.53 -7.97 -11.77
C LEU A 27 5.97 -7.56 -13.14
N ASN A 28 5.05 -6.60 -13.19
CA ASN A 28 4.37 -6.15 -14.40
C ASN A 28 3.72 -7.28 -15.23
N PHE A 29 3.11 -8.27 -14.55
CA PHE A 29 2.40 -9.38 -15.19
C PHE A 29 0.88 -9.28 -15.00
N LYS A 30 0.14 -10.01 -15.84
CA LYS A 30 -1.31 -10.17 -15.65
C LYS A 30 -1.59 -10.94 -14.34
N LYS A 31 -2.52 -10.44 -13.54
CA LYS A 31 -2.97 -11.04 -12.27
C LYS A 31 -3.33 -12.52 -12.42
N ASP A 32 -4.04 -12.88 -13.50
CA ASP A 32 -4.47 -14.26 -13.73
C ASP A 32 -3.31 -15.22 -13.98
N THR A 33 -2.24 -14.75 -14.62
CA THR A 33 -1.03 -15.54 -14.86
C THR A 33 -0.36 -15.89 -13.54
N ILE A 34 -0.21 -14.90 -12.64
CA ILE A 34 0.36 -15.11 -11.30
C ILE A 34 -0.54 -16.02 -10.47
N LYS A 35 -1.86 -15.81 -10.47
CA LYS A 35 -2.82 -16.65 -9.75
C LYS A 35 -2.73 -18.12 -10.18
N LYS A 36 -2.70 -18.38 -11.50
CA LYS A 36 -2.53 -19.74 -12.05
C LYS A 36 -1.17 -20.34 -11.68
N CYS A 37 -0.11 -19.53 -11.65
CA CYS A 37 1.22 -19.99 -11.23
C CYS A 37 1.22 -20.44 -9.77
N ILE A 38 0.66 -19.63 -8.86
CA ILE A 38 0.57 -19.94 -7.43
C ILE A 38 -0.26 -21.20 -7.21
N GLN A 39 -1.45 -21.28 -7.81
CA GLN A 39 -2.34 -22.43 -7.65
C GLN A 39 -1.70 -23.74 -8.10
N ARG A 40 -0.91 -23.72 -9.18
CA ARG A 40 -0.29 -24.92 -9.75
C ARG A 40 1.00 -25.35 -9.04
N ASN A 41 1.77 -24.43 -8.48
CA ASN A 41 3.14 -24.72 -8.01
C ASN A 41 3.33 -24.50 -6.49
N PHE A 42 2.50 -23.68 -5.83
CA PHE A 42 2.75 -23.21 -4.46
C PHE A 42 1.56 -23.42 -3.52
N ASN A 43 0.63 -24.31 -3.86
CA ASN A 43 -0.53 -24.61 -3.03
C ASN A 43 -0.13 -25.19 -1.66
N ASN A 44 0.99 -25.91 -1.61
CA ASN A 44 1.60 -26.43 -0.38
C ASN A 44 2.13 -25.33 0.55
N LEU A 45 2.46 -24.14 0.03
CA LEU A 45 3.02 -23.01 0.80
C LEU A 45 1.94 -22.06 1.33
N LYS A 46 0.66 -22.45 1.23
CA LYS A 46 -0.46 -21.59 1.61
C LYS A 46 -0.43 -21.22 3.09
N TYR A 47 -0.12 -22.17 3.97
CA TYR A 47 -0.04 -21.92 5.40
C TYR A 47 1.10 -20.95 5.76
N GLU A 48 2.28 -21.15 5.19
CA GLU A 48 3.42 -20.24 5.37
C GLU A 48 3.09 -18.82 4.87
N HIS A 49 2.39 -18.72 3.74
CA HIS A 49 1.93 -17.43 3.22
C HIS A 49 0.96 -16.72 4.18
N GLU A 50 0.01 -17.44 4.77
CA GLU A 50 -0.95 -16.85 5.73
C GLU A 50 -0.25 -16.28 6.95
N ILE A 51 0.76 -16.98 7.49
CA ILE A 51 1.61 -16.46 8.57
C ILE A 51 2.33 -15.18 8.14
N ALA A 52 2.96 -15.18 6.95
CA ALA A 52 3.69 -14.02 6.44
C ALA A 52 2.78 -12.80 6.21
N VAL A 53 1.54 -13.02 5.77
CA VAL A 53 0.52 -11.96 5.62
C VAL A 53 0.22 -11.32 6.98
N VAL A 54 0.02 -12.12 8.01
CA VAL A 54 -0.25 -11.60 9.37
C VAL A 54 0.96 -10.83 9.89
N GLN A 55 2.16 -11.41 9.80
CA GLN A 55 3.40 -10.74 10.22
C GLN A 55 3.57 -9.38 9.54
N ARG A 56 3.38 -9.33 8.22
CA ARG A 56 3.47 -8.08 7.45
C ARG A 56 2.43 -7.05 7.89
N CYS A 57 1.20 -7.48 8.15
CA CYS A 57 0.15 -6.59 8.67
C CYS A 57 0.54 -6.00 10.02
N GLU A 58 1.06 -6.82 10.94
CA GLU A 58 1.49 -6.34 12.26
C GLU A 58 2.69 -5.39 12.16
N VAL A 59 3.65 -5.66 11.27
CA VAL A 59 4.77 -4.74 10.99
C VAL A 59 4.24 -3.39 10.49
N ILE A 60 3.31 -3.37 9.54
CA ILE A 60 2.73 -2.13 9.01
C ILE A 60 1.99 -1.36 10.12
N LYS A 61 1.23 -2.05 10.98
CA LYS A 61 0.53 -1.42 12.11
C LYS A 61 1.52 -0.80 13.09
N ALA A 62 2.58 -1.52 13.47
CA ALA A 62 3.60 -1.03 14.38
C ALA A 62 4.34 0.20 13.81
N VAL A 63 4.71 0.15 12.53
CA VAL A 63 5.34 1.28 11.83
C VAL A 63 4.41 2.49 11.80
N ASN A 64 3.13 2.30 11.45
CA ASN A 64 2.15 3.39 11.43
C ASN A 64 1.91 3.98 12.82
N TYR A 65 1.91 3.14 13.85
CA TYR A 65 1.75 3.57 15.24
C TYR A 65 2.93 4.45 15.67
N GLU A 66 4.16 4.01 15.45
CA GLU A 66 5.35 4.80 15.79
C GLU A 66 5.43 6.10 14.98
N ALA A 67 5.06 6.08 13.69
CA ALA A 67 5.01 7.29 12.86
C ALA A 67 3.99 8.33 13.38
N ASN A 68 2.84 7.88 13.89
CA ASN A 68 1.76 8.75 14.37
C ASN A 68 1.81 9.06 15.88
N LYS A 69 2.77 8.50 16.60
CA LYS A 69 2.83 8.52 18.07
C LYS A 69 2.82 9.92 18.67
N PHE A 70 3.53 10.85 18.05
CA PHE A 70 3.68 12.23 18.55
C PHE A 70 2.72 13.21 17.88
N MET A 71 2.38 12.98 16.61
CA MET A 71 1.53 13.86 15.84
C MET A 71 0.67 13.05 14.87
N GLY A 72 -0.63 13.05 15.09
CA GLY A 72 -1.56 12.39 14.16
C GLY A 72 -1.77 13.19 12.87
N ASP A 73 -2.16 12.48 11.82
CA ASP A 73 -2.40 13.01 10.48
C ASP A 73 -3.24 14.29 10.44
N SER A 74 -4.35 14.33 11.19
CA SER A 74 -5.25 15.49 11.19
C SER A 74 -4.59 16.74 11.78
N THR A 75 -3.81 16.57 12.85
CA THR A 75 -3.04 17.65 13.48
C THR A 75 -1.93 18.12 12.56
N PHE A 76 -1.21 17.19 11.91
CA PHE A 76 -0.17 17.53 10.94
C PHE A 76 -0.73 18.37 9.80
N ILE A 77 -1.87 17.97 9.21
CA ILE A 77 -2.51 18.69 8.10
C ILE A 77 -2.95 20.09 8.53
N LYS A 78 -3.51 20.23 9.74
CA LYS A 78 -3.96 21.52 10.28
C LYS A 78 -2.79 22.47 10.54
N LYS A 79 -1.66 21.97 11.05
CA LYS A 79 -0.47 22.78 11.35
C LYS A 79 0.32 23.16 10.10
N ASN A 80 0.38 22.27 9.11
CA ASN A 80 1.13 22.47 7.87
C ASN A 80 0.20 22.86 6.70
N ARG A 81 -0.70 23.83 6.89
CA ARG A 81 -1.77 24.12 5.93
C ARG A 81 -1.28 24.57 4.55
N SER A 82 -0.09 25.16 4.47
CA SER A 82 0.50 25.72 3.26
C SER A 82 0.73 24.69 2.14
N ILE A 83 1.02 23.43 2.48
CA ILE A 83 1.26 22.37 1.49
C ILE A 83 -0.03 21.68 1.02
N TYR A 84 -1.18 22.08 1.55
CA TYR A 84 -2.48 21.49 1.23
C TYR A 84 -3.40 22.49 0.53
N LYS A 85 -4.39 21.97 -0.19
CA LYS A 85 -5.53 22.71 -0.72
C LYS A 85 -6.84 22.08 -0.33
N THR A 86 -7.87 22.89 -0.19
CA THR A 86 -9.25 22.43 0.04
C THR A 86 -9.92 22.20 -1.29
N LYS A 87 -10.58 21.06 -1.46
CA LYS A 87 -11.48 20.82 -2.61
C LYS A 87 -12.84 21.47 -2.38
N SER A 88 -13.64 21.56 -3.45
CA SER A 88 -15.06 21.95 -3.40
C SER A 88 -15.83 21.18 -2.32
N ASP A 89 -15.51 19.90 -2.16
CA ASP A 89 -16.18 18.98 -1.25
C ASP A 89 -15.80 19.15 0.23
N GLY A 90 -14.89 20.10 0.53
CA GLY A 90 -14.33 20.30 1.86
C GLY A 90 -13.15 19.39 2.20
N ASP A 91 -12.86 18.36 1.38
CA ASP A 91 -11.68 17.50 1.55
C ASP A 91 -10.38 18.30 1.44
N ILE A 92 -9.44 18.02 2.33
CA ILE A 92 -8.10 18.62 2.28
C ILE A 92 -7.14 17.63 1.63
N VAL A 93 -6.43 18.04 0.58
CA VAL A 93 -5.47 17.21 -0.15
C VAL A 93 -4.17 17.95 -0.39
N ILE A 94 -3.06 17.21 -0.53
CA ILE A 94 -1.76 17.80 -0.86
C ILE A 94 -1.85 18.60 -2.17
N ASN A 95 -1.31 19.83 -2.16
CA ASN A 95 -1.13 20.61 -3.36
C ASN A 95 0.19 20.26 -4.05
N LYS A 96 0.13 19.45 -5.12
CA LYS A 96 1.31 19.01 -5.87
C LYS A 96 2.08 20.15 -6.55
N GLU A 97 1.46 21.31 -6.74
CA GLU A 97 2.14 22.50 -7.28
C GLU A 97 3.10 23.10 -6.25
N VAL A 98 2.72 23.10 -4.97
CA VAL A 98 3.53 23.64 -3.87
C VAL A 98 4.51 22.60 -3.34
N ALA A 99 4.05 21.36 -3.17
CA ALA A 99 4.83 20.24 -2.67
C ALA A 99 4.76 19.06 -3.66
N PRO A 100 5.57 19.08 -4.74
CA PRO A 100 5.57 18.03 -5.75
C PRO A 100 6.10 16.70 -5.22
N VAL A 101 7.08 16.76 -4.31
CA VAL A 101 7.69 15.60 -3.66
C VAL A 101 7.41 15.69 -2.18
N VAL A 102 6.87 14.61 -1.62
CA VAL A 102 6.58 14.47 -0.19
C VAL A 102 7.13 13.13 0.30
N THR A 103 7.50 13.09 1.57
CA THR A 103 7.96 11.86 2.22
C THR A 103 6.83 10.85 2.32
N TRP A 104 7.19 9.60 2.65
CA TRP A 104 6.22 8.51 2.71
C TRP A 104 5.17 8.72 3.82
N ASP A 105 5.60 9.28 4.95
CA ASP A 105 4.85 9.52 6.18
C ASP A 105 4.02 10.81 6.15
N THR A 106 4.20 11.66 5.14
CA THR A 106 3.38 12.88 5.00
C THR A 106 1.92 12.50 4.71
N PRO A 107 0.95 12.92 5.54
CA PRO A 107 -0.47 12.63 5.34
C PRO A 107 -0.98 13.21 4.03
N ARG A 108 -1.70 12.41 3.23
CA ARG A 108 -2.07 12.83 1.86
C ARG A 108 -3.42 13.51 1.75
N ARG A 109 -4.35 13.16 2.65
CA ARG A 109 -5.74 13.60 2.61
C ARG A 109 -6.35 13.62 4.01
N LEU A 110 -7.12 14.67 4.30
CA LEU A 110 -8.11 14.68 5.36
C LEU A 110 -9.49 14.69 4.73
N VAL A 111 -10.31 13.69 5.04
CA VAL A 111 -11.68 13.58 4.52
C VAL A 111 -12.60 14.45 5.37
N ASN A 112 -13.50 15.19 4.72
CA ASN A 112 -14.53 15.94 5.41
C ASN A 112 -15.64 14.98 5.87
N GLU A 113 -15.91 14.93 7.18
CA GLU A 113 -16.96 14.08 7.76
C GLU A 113 -18.38 14.56 7.39
N ASN A 114 -18.54 15.86 7.11
CA ASN A 114 -19.83 16.48 6.78
C ASN A 114 -20.12 16.54 5.27
N LYS A 115 -19.49 15.66 4.48
CA LYS A 115 -19.69 15.63 3.03
C LYS A 115 -21.06 15.05 2.72
N THR A 116 -21.98 15.91 2.30
CA THR A 116 -23.26 15.49 1.71
C THR A 116 -22.99 14.90 0.32
N ILE A 117 -23.46 13.66 0.11
CA ILE A 117 -23.35 12.91 -1.16
C ILE A 117 -24.27 13.53 -2.22
#